data_AF-A0A1G8HP81-F1
#
_entry.id   AF-A0A1G8HP81-F1
#
_cell.length_a   1.000
_cell.length_b   1.000
_cell.length_c   1.000
_cell.angle_alpha   90.00
_cell.angle_beta   90.00
_cell.angle_gamma   90.00
#
_symmetry.space_group_name_H-M   'P 1'
#
loop_
_entity.id
_entity.type
_entity.pdbx_description
1 polymer ?
#
loop_
_entity_poly.entity_id
_entity_poly.type
_entity_poly.pdbx_seq_one_letter_code
_entity_poly.pdbx_strand_id
1 'polypeptide(L)'
;METQTHAHLVAQILYGPDTALPDATAFLGTLNAELARFGIELHSDGQADDGGLRFAGPRVGVALRRVSSPCPSETLDEALGAPILAVKATDLARRARAHASHADIAVFTPEGAEPLPWHLRFVVLHRAIVTLFDISDASAACLPASAMLFDRSEIEASRDMTVPLTLCLHPIPIAAPDVPVISGVLPPLGIVALGSERFCDKLLVLAPSPLPLREGLALLARLLRDHAGNIRALEDGSQFDDLGHGGVFVRHGAPDEGAPNGRIIVGLGDWPDAGIAQARPLSLSDMAPDAMKASAPRELPPSMMSRAMRLALSPNGLTVIAALVLYLTFSHVAANWMEGQSDLIRSSLGATGLPKSN
;
A
#
# COMPACT_ATOMS: atom_id res chain seq x y z
N MET A 1 37.35 4.52 -1.42
CA MET A 1 36.85 3.16 -1.72
C MET A 1 35.53 3.05 -0.99
N GLU A 2 34.47 3.59 -1.60
CA GLU A 2 33.13 3.53 -1.02
C GLU A 2 32.60 2.11 -1.23
N THR A 3 32.39 1.41 -0.11
CA THR A 3 31.69 0.14 -0.05
C THR A 3 30.28 0.41 -0.58
N GLN A 4 30.02 0.12 -1.85
CA GLN A 4 28.64 -0.01 -2.34
C GLN A 4 28.04 -1.18 -1.57
N THR A 5 27.38 -0.89 -0.46
CA THR A 5 26.48 -1.81 0.21
C THR A 5 25.40 -2.11 -0.82
N HIS A 6 25.52 -3.25 -1.52
CA HIS A 6 24.49 -3.72 -2.42
C HIS A 6 23.19 -3.80 -1.62
N ALA A 7 22.31 -2.82 -1.80
CA ALA A 7 21.08 -2.74 -1.01
C ALA A 7 20.32 -4.06 -1.17
N HIS A 8 20.30 -4.84 -0.09
CA HIS A 8 19.53 -6.05 -0.01
C HIS A 8 18.05 -5.65 -0.05
N LEU A 9 17.26 -6.30 -0.90
CA LEU A 9 15.81 -6.13 -0.82
C LEU A 9 15.36 -6.97 0.37
N VAL A 10 14.87 -6.31 1.42
CA VAL A 10 14.49 -6.95 2.68
C VAL A 10 12.99 -6.82 2.90
N ALA A 11 12.34 -7.90 3.34
CA ALA A 11 10.99 -7.86 3.90
C ALA A 11 11.00 -8.51 5.28
N GLN A 12 10.14 -8.01 6.17
CA GLN A 12 9.95 -8.52 7.52
C GLN A 12 8.58 -9.18 7.61
N ILE A 13 8.56 -10.46 7.89
CA ILE A 13 7.33 -11.25 8.02
C ILE A 13 6.94 -11.32 9.49
N LEU A 14 5.75 -10.87 9.82
CA LEU A 14 5.28 -10.69 11.19
C LEU A 14 4.50 -11.92 11.65
N TYR A 15 4.91 -12.51 12.77
CA TYR A 15 4.30 -13.72 13.33
C TYR A 15 3.59 -13.42 14.65
N GLY A 16 2.45 -14.09 14.85
CA GLY A 16 1.77 -14.10 16.14
C GLY A 16 2.55 -14.88 17.21
N PRO A 17 2.09 -14.85 18.47
CA PRO A 17 2.58 -15.78 19.48
C PRO A 17 2.35 -17.23 19.02
N ASP A 18 3.30 -18.12 19.32
CA ASP A 18 3.21 -19.57 19.09
C ASP A 18 3.30 -20.09 17.64
N THR A 19 3.78 -19.29 16.69
CA THR A 19 3.95 -19.79 15.31
C THR A 19 5.21 -20.65 15.13
N ALA A 20 5.06 -21.86 14.61
CA ALA A 20 6.18 -22.79 14.37
C ALA A 20 7.14 -22.29 13.27
N LEU A 21 8.38 -22.76 13.29
CA LEU A 21 9.36 -22.49 12.23
C LEU A 21 8.87 -23.11 10.91
N PRO A 22 8.95 -22.39 9.77
CA PRO A 22 8.81 -23.02 8.47
C PRO A 22 9.95 -24.01 8.29
N ASP A 23 9.63 -25.25 7.90
CA ASP A 23 10.63 -26.25 7.55
C ASP A 23 11.49 -25.74 6.38
N ALA A 24 12.81 -25.74 6.54
CA ALA A 24 13.74 -25.23 5.54
C ALA A 24 13.61 -25.98 4.21
N THR A 25 13.38 -27.29 4.26
CA THR A 25 13.20 -28.12 3.06
C THR A 25 11.87 -27.80 2.39
N ALA A 26 10.77 -27.70 3.14
CA ALA A 26 9.48 -27.27 2.62
C ALA A 26 9.52 -25.86 2.01
N PHE A 27 10.20 -24.91 2.67
CA PHE A 27 10.39 -23.55 2.18
C PHE A 27 11.14 -23.55 0.84
N LEU A 28 12.32 -24.18 0.78
CA LEU A 28 13.13 -24.21 -0.44
C LEU A 28 12.38 -24.90 -1.60
N GLY A 29 11.75 -26.05 -1.32
CA GLY A 29 10.99 -26.79 -2.34
C GLY A 29 9.83 -25.97 -2.92
N THR A 30 9.06 -25.31 -2.06
CA THR A 30 7.93 -24.46 -2.47
C THR A 30 8.42 -23.20 -3.20
N LEU A 31 9.48 -22.56 -2.71
CA LEU A 31 10.07 -21.38 -3.34
C LEU A 31 10.61 -21.70 -4.74
N ASN A 32 11.30 -22.83 -4.91
CA ASN A 32 11.77 -23.26 -6.22
C ASN A 32 10.62 -23.57 -7.18
N ALA A 33 9.52 -24.15 -6.70
CA ALA A 33 8.32 -24.35 -7.52
C ALA A 33 7.74 -23.02 -8.03
N GLU A 34 7.69 -22.00 -7.17
CA GLU A 34 7.24 -20.64 -7.52
C GLU A 34 8.19 -19.91 -8.48
N LEU A 35 9.49 -20.18 -8.39
CA LEU A 35 10.54 -19.56 -9.19
C LEU A 35 10.83 -20.26 -10.52
N ALA A 36 10.40 -21.52 -10.68
CA ALA A 36 10.68 -22.34 -11.86
C ALA A 36 10.28 -21.65 -13.18
N ARG A 37 9.13 -20.95 -13.21
CA ARG A 37 8.67 -20.22 -14.42
C ARG A 37 9.57 -19.06 -14.84
N PHE A 38 10.44 -18.59 -13.96
CA PHE A 38 11.42 -17.53 -14.23
C PHE A 38 12.82 -18.09 -14.53
N GLY A 39 12.97 -19.42 -14.58
CA GLY A 39 14.27 -20.07 -14.79
C GLY A 39 15.24 -19.84 -13.63
N ILE A 40 14.72 -19.61 -12.42
CA ILE A 40 15.52 -19.40 -11.21
C ILE A 40 15.39 -20.65 -10.34
N GLU A 41 16.53 -21.21 -9.97
CA GLU A 41 16.64 -22.31 -9.03
C GLU A 41 17.61 -21.91 -7.92
N LEU A 42 17.23 -22.20 -6.67
CA LEU A 42 18.04 -21.97 -5.50
C LEU A 42 18.42 -23.31 -4.88
N HIS A 43 19.63 -23.39 -4.35
CA HIS A 43 20.11 -24.52 -3.59
C HIS A 43 20.38 -24.10 -2.15
N SER A 44 20.29 -25.03 -1.22
CA SER A 44 20.71 -24.77 0.16
C SER A 44 22.22 -24.46 0.18
N ASP A 45 22.57 -23.28 0.67
CA ASP A 45 23.95 -22.80 0.86
C ASP A 45 24.37 -22.94 2.35
N GLY A 46 23.57 -23.70 3.12
CA GLY A 46 23.78 -23.94 4.54
C GLY A 46 23.13 -22.89 5.45
N GLN A 47 23.66 -22.82 6.67
CA GLN A 47 23.27 -21.83 7.67
C GLN A 47 24.37 -20.77 7.79
N ALA A 48 23.95 -19.51 7.86
CA ALA A 48 24.82 -18.39 8.20
C ALA A 48 25.27 -18.48 9.67
N ASP A 49 26.30 -17.72 10.02
CA ASP A 49 26.84 -17.66 11.38
C ASP A 49 25.81 -17.22 12.44
N ASP A 50 24.77 -16.50 12.02
CA ASP A 50 23.66 -16.07 12.87
C ASP A 50 22.51 -17.10 12.95
N GLY A 51 22.70 -18.30 12.39
CA GLY A 51 21.70 -19.36 12.31
C GLY A 51 20.65 -19.15 11.23
N GLY A 52 20.74 -18.08 10.42
CA GLY A 52 19.87 -17.84 9.28
C GLY A 52 20.05 -18.88 8.18
N LEU A 53 18.98 -19.26 7.50
CA LEU A 53 19.03 -20.15 6.34
C LEU A 53 19.44 -19.35 5.12
N ARG A 54 20.36 -19.89 4.32
CA ARG A 54 20.79 -19.27 3.06
C ARG A 54 20.50 -20.22 1.90
N PHE A 55 19.89 -19.65 0.87
CA PHE A 55 19.62 -20.33 -0.39
C PHE A 55 20.23 -19.51 -1.52
N ALA A 56 21.02 -20.14 -2.38
CA ALA A 56 21.73 -19.45 -3.44
C ALA A 56 21.59 -20.20 -4.77
N GLY A 57 21.39 -19.42 -5.84
CA GLY A 57 21.60 -19.83 -7.22
C GLY A 57 22.75 -19.03 -7.84
N PRO A 58 23.01 -19.17 -9.15
CA PRO A 58 24.17 -18.54 -9.80
C PRO A 58 24.18 -17.00 -9.79
N ARG A 59 23.01 -16.36 -9.71
CA ARG A 59 22.87 -14.88 -9.84
C ARG A 59 22.09 -14.20 -8.72
N VAL A 60 21.46 -14.99 -7.85
CA VAL A 60 20.59 -14.48 -6.78
C VAL A 60 20.60 -15.46 -5.62
N GLY A 61 20.45 -14.94 -4.42
CA GLY A 61 20.18 -15.73 -3.24
C GLY A 61 19.11 -15.11 -2.36
N VAL A 62 18.56 -15.94 -1.48
CA VAL A 62 17.57 -15.59 -0.47
C VAL A 62 18.13 -16.01 0.89
N ALA A 63 18.24 -15.06 1.81
CA ALA A 63 18.52 -15.33 3.21
C ALA A 63 17.23 -15.21 4.00
N LEU A 64 16.97 -16.20 4.86
CA LEU A 64 15.84 -16.24 5.76
C LEU A 64 16.35 -16.33 7.19
N ARG A 65 16.11 -15.28 7.98
CA ARG A 65 16.54 -15.22 9.37
C ARG A 65 15.34 -15.00 10.28
N ARG A 66 15.12 -15.91 11.23
CA ARG A 66 14.09 -15.72 12.24
C ARG A 66 14.66 -14.93 13.41
N VAL A 67 13.85 -14.01 13.92
CA VAL A 67 14.15 -13.21 15.11
C VAL A 67 13.02 -13.42 16.10
N SER A 68 13.34 -13.94 17.29
CA SER A 68 12.35 -14.27 18.33
C SER A 68 11.77 -13.03 19.03
N SER A 69 12.31 -11.84 18.76
CA SER A 69 11.75 -10.57 19.24
C SER A 69 10.86 -9.94 18.19
N PRO A 70 9.95 -9.04 18.60
CA PRO A 70 9.25 -8.16 17.67
C PRO A 70 10.23 -7.40 16.77
N CYS A 71 9.76 -7.04 15.58
CA CYS A 71 10.40 -6.11 14.68
C CYS A 71 10.69 -4.79 15.43
N PRO A 72 11.84 -4.15 15.18
CA PRO A 72 12.13 -2.82 15.71
C PRO A 72 10.98 -1.85 15.44
N SER A 73 10.57 -1.09 16.47
CA SER A 73 9.43 -0.17 16.36
C SER A 73 9.65 0.88 15.27
N GLU A 74 10.87 1.40 15.15
CA GLU A 74 11.24 2.39 14.12
C GLU A 74 10.89 1.90 12.70
N THR A 75 11.11 0.62 12.40
CA THR A 75 10.80 0.06 11.08
C THR A 75 9.29 -0.06 10.84
N LEU A 76 8.53 -0.36 11.89
CA LEU A 76 7.10 -0.58 11.78
C LEU A 76 6.30 0.73 11.88
N ASP A 77 6.79 1.71 12.64
CA ASP A 77 6.12 2.98 12.90
C ASP A 77 5.91 3.79 11.63
N GLU A 78 6.88 3.78 10.71
CA GLU A 78 6.73 4.43 9.41
C GLU A 78 5.60 3.79 8.58
N ALA A 79 5.56 2.45 8.53
CA ALA A 79 4.51 1.72 7.83
C ALA A 79 3.14 1.84 8.50
N LEU A 80 3.11 1.94 9.84
CA LEU A 80 1.90 2.16 10.63
C LEU A 80 1.39 3.60 10.54
N GLY A 81 2.26 4.56 10.26
CA GLY A 81 1.94 5.97 10.07
C GLY A 81 1.56 6.33 8.63
N ALA A 82 1.82 5.44 7.66
CA ALA A 82 1.53 5.69 6.26
C ALA A 82 0.02 5.93 6.04
N PRO A 83 -0.39 7.04 5.36
CA PRO A 83 -1.80 7.35 5.13
C PRO A 83 -2.57 6.24 4.40
N ILE A 84 -1.86 5.45 3.59
CA ILE A 84 -2.41 4.31 2.85
C ILE A 84 -2.94 3.20 3.76
N LEU A 85 -2.48 3.12 5.02
CA LEU A 85 -2.94 2.11 5.97
C LEU A 85 -4.43 2.27 6.29
N ALA A 86 -4.98 3.49 6.19
CA ALA A 86 -6.38 3.77 6.46
C ALA A 86 -7.36 3.02 5.53
N VAL A 87 -6.90 2.53 4.37
CA VAL A 87 -7.72 1.78 3.40
C VAL A 87 -7.41 0.28 3.34
N LYS A 88 -6.50 -0.18 4.21
CA LYS A 88 -6.16 -1.60 4.38
C LYS A 88 -7.19 -2.31 5.26
N ALA A 89 -7.03 -3.63 5.45
CA ALA A 89 -7.85 -4.39 6.38
C ALA A 89 -7.85 -3.75 7.78
N THR A 90 -9.03 -3.58 8.38
CA THR A 90 -9.23 -2.82 9.63
C THR A 90 -8.43 -3.37 10.82
N ASP A 91 -8.06 -4.65 10.79
CA ASP A 91 -7.32 -5.29 11.85
C ASP A 91 -5.81 -5.42 11.57
N LEU A 92 -5.33 -5.05 10.38
CA LEU A 92 -3.92 -5.21 9.97
C LEU A 92 -2.99 -4.44 10.90
N ALA A 93 -3.32 -3.19 11.19
CA ALA A 93 -2.55 -2.34 12.11
C ALA A 93 -2.53 -2.90 13.54
N ARG A 94 -3.59 -3.58 13.97
CA ARG A 94 -3.66 -4.25 15.27
C ARG A 94 -2.80 -5.51 15.28
N ARG A 95 -2.88 -6.35 14.23
CA ARG A 95 -2.05 -7.56 14.08
C ARG A 95 -0.57 -7.23 14.02
N ALA A 96 -0.21 -6.20 13.25
CA ALA A 96 1.17 -5.71 13.19
C ALA A 96 1.67 -5.18 14.53
N ARG A 97 0.85 -4.52 15.35
CA ARG A 97 1.29 -4.12 16.72
C ARG A 97 1.37 -5.28 17.70
N ALA A 98 0.55 -6.31 17.52
CA ALA A 98 0.47 -7.46 18.42
C ALA A 98 1.43 -8.62 18.06
N HIS A 99 2.24 -8.49 17.01
CA HIS A 99 3.20 -9.51 16.64
C HIS A 99 4.24 -9.73 17.74
N ALA A 100 4.69 -10.98 17.90
CA ALA A 100 5.62 -11.37 18.95
C ALA A 100 7.03 -11.67 18.41
N SER A 101 7.11 -12.05 17.13
CA SER A 101 8.37 -12.37 16.46
C SER A 101 8.29 -12.00 14.98
N HIS A 102 9.45 -11.97 14.31
CA HIS A 102 9.49 -11.72 12.87
C HIS A 102 10.51 -12.63 12.18
N ALA A 103 10.42 -12.70 10.85
CA ALA A 103 11.50 -13.23 10.02
C ALA A 103 11.92 -12.19 8.99
N ASP A 104 13.22 -12.02 8.84
CA ASP A 104 13.82 -11.23 7.77
C ASP A 104 13.98 -12.14 6.55
N ILE A 105 13.43 -11.72 5.42
CA ILE A 105 13.76 -12.26 4.10
C ILE A 105 14.62 -11.22 3.40
N ALA A 106 15.83 -11.60 2.98
CA ALA A 106 16.70 -10.73 2.22
C ALA A 106 17.07 -11.36 0.87
N VAL A 107 16.85 -10.62 -0.23
CA VAL A 107 17.35 -10.99 -1.56
C VAL A 107 18.71 -10.36 -1.77
N PHE A 108 19.71 -11.20 -2.02
CA PHE A 108 21.10 -10.81 -2.23
C PHE A 108 21.63 -11.30 -3.58
N THR A 109 22.74 -10.70 -4.00
CA THR A 109 23.54 -11.17 -5.14
C THR A 109 24.71 -11.96 -4.58
N PRO A 110 24.94 -13.22 -5.02
CA PRO A 110 26.13 -13.98 -4.65
C PRO A 110 27.42 -13.24 -5.01
N GLU A 111 28.49 -13.50 -4.26
CA GLU A 111 29.78 -12.86 -4.50
C GLU A 111 30.32 -13.22 -5.90
N GLY A 112 30.78 -12.20 -6.64
CA GLY A 112 31.29 -12.37 -8.00
C GLY A 112 30.22 -12.58 -9.09
N ALA A 113 28.93 -12.62 -8.74
CA ALA A 113 27.84 -12.78 -9.71
C ALA A 113 27.32 -11.43 -10.23
N GLU A 114 26.85 -11.41 -11.48
CA GLU A 114 26.09 -10.28 -12.01
C GLU A 114 24.66 -10.30 -11.44
N PRO A 115 24.18 -9.19 -10.84
CA PRO A 115 22.86 -9.14 -10.24
C PRO A 115 21.77 -9.41 -11.28
N LEU A 116 20.69 -10.04 -10.83
CA LEU A 116 19.46 -10.08 -11.63
C LEU A 116 18.95 -8.65 -11.88
N PRO A 117 18.25 -8.42 -13.01
CA PRO A 117 17.44 -7.23 -13.22
C PRO A 117 16.57 -6.93 -12.00
N TRP A 118 16.41 -5.65 -11.67
CA TRP A 118 15.74 -5.22 -10.44
C TRP A 118 14.34 -5.85 -10.26
N HIS A 119 13.57 -5.97 -11.34
CA HIS A 119 12.21 -6.53 -11.29
C HIS A 119 12.22 -8.01 -10.92
N LEU A 120 13.19 -8.79 -11.41
CA LEU A 120 13.34 -10.20 -11.02
C LEU A 120 13.77 -10.33 -9.57
N ARG A 121 14.54 -9.39 -9.01
CA ARG A 121 14.85 -9.38 -7.57
C ARG A 121 13.59 -9.17 -6.72
N PHE A 122 12.67 -8.30 -7.16
CA PHE A 122 11.35 -8.14 -6.52
C PHE A 122 10.46 -9.37 -6.70
N VAL A 123 10.51 -10.04 -7.85
CA VAL A 123 9.83 -11.33 -8.05
C VAL A 123 10.34 -12.34 -7.03
N VAL A 124 11.66 -12.50 -6.89
CA VAL A 124 12.25 -13.44 -5.92
C VAL A 124 11.81 -13.11 -4.49
N LEU A 125 11.86 -11.83 -4.09
CA LEU A 125 11.38 -11.40 -2.77
C LEU A 125 9.90 -11.75 -2.59
N HIS A 126 9.05 -11.41 -3.56
CA HIS A 126 7.62 -11.69 -3.53
C HIS A 126 7.32 -13.18 -3.39
N ARG A 127 7.98 -14.04 -4.18
CA ARG A 127 7.79 -15.50 -4.06
C ARG A 127 8.23 -16.05 -2.72
N ALA A 128 9.30 -15.50 -2.12
CA ALA A 128 9.72 -15.87 -0.78
C ALA A 128 8.67 -15.47 0.28
N ILE A 129 8.07 -14.28 0.16
CA ILE A 129 6.97 -13.84 1.04
C ILE A 129 5.75 -14.75 0.88
N VAL A 130 5.30 -15.01 -0.36
CA VAL A 130 4.17 -15.92 -0.67
C VAL A 130 4.43 -17.29 -0.08
N THR A 131 5.63 -17.84 -0.28
CA THR A 131 6.02 -19.15 0.22
C THR A 131 5.90 -19.22 1.74
N LEU A 132 6.37 -18.20 2.46
CA LEU A 132 6.21 -18.15 3.91
C LEU A 132 4.74 -18.07 4.33
N PHE A 133 3.91 -17.30 3.66
CA PHE A 133 2.47 -17.30 3.94
C PHE A 133 1.83 -18.66 3.71
N ASP A 134 2.24 -19.40 2.67
CA ASP A 134 1.66 -20.72 2.39
C ASP A 134 2.01 -21.77 3.46
N ILE A 135 3.23 -21.73 3.99
CA ILE A 135 3.74 -22.77 4.90
C ILE A 135 3.72 -22.36 6.38
N SER A 136 3.20 -21.18 6.71
CA SER A 136 3.15 -20.67 8.08
C SER A 136 1.94 -19.77 8.37
N ASP A 137 1.67 -19.51 9.64
CA ASP A 137 0.63 -18.59 10.10
C ASP A 137 1.10 -17.13 10.17
N ALA A 138 2.05 -16.75 9.30
CA ALA A 138 2.48 -15.38 9.17
C ALA A 138 1.29 -14.45 8.91
N SER A 139 1.25 -13.33 9.65
CA SER A 139 0.07 -12.47 9.71
C SER A 139 0.13 -11.30 8.71
N ALA A 140 1.33 -10.78 8.46
CA ALA A 140 1.57 -9.62 7.62
C ALA A 140 3.03 -9.59 7.14
N ALA A 141 3.30 -8.81 6.11
CA ALA A 141 4.63 -8.49 5.63
C ALA A 141 4.85 -6.97 5.70
N CYS A 142 5.93 -6.55 6.33
CA CYS A 142 6.42 -5.18 6.28
C CYS A 142 7.54 -5.10 5.24
N LEU A 143 7.49 -4.09 4.37
CA LEU A 143 8.54 -3.77 3.41
C LEU A 143 9.19 -2.45 3.81
N PRO A 144 10.33 -2.47 4.53
CA PRO A 144 10.98 -1.26 5.04
C PRO A 144 11.34 -0.27 3.94
N ALA A 145 11.79 -0.77 2.78
CA ALA A 145 12.21 0.06 1.65
C ALA A 145 11.11 0.98 1.09
N SER A 146 9.85 0.65 1.36
CA SER A 146 8.70 1.46 0.96
C SER A 146 7.82 1.85 2.14
N ALA A 147 8.23 1.58 3.38
CA ALA A 147 7.38 1.74 4.57
C ALA A 147 5.94 1.22 4.35
N MET A 148 5.80 0.03 3.77
CA MET A 148 4.49 -0.55 3.45
C MET A 148 4.20 -1.78 4.31
N LEU A 149 2.96 -1.89 4.74
CA LEU A 149 2.43 -3.08 5.39
C LEU A 149 1.43 -3.77 4.44
N PHE A 150 1.61 -5.08 4.29
CA PHE A 150 0.77 -5.93 3.46
C PHE A 150 0.17 -7.04 4.30
N ASP A 151 -1.12 -7.28 4.12
CA ASP A 151 -1.71 -8.53 4.58
C ASP A 151 -1.45 -9.67 3.58
N ARG A 152 -1.77 -10.90 4.02
CA ARG A 152 -1.63 -12.11 3.21
C ARG A 152 -2.41 -12.03 1.89
N SER A 153 -3.65 -11.54 1.93
CA SER A 153 -4.52 -11.48 0.75
C SER A 153 -4.00 -10.51 -0.32
N GLU A 154 -3.38 -9.41 0.08
CA GLU A 154 -2.77 -8.44 -0.85
C GLU A 154 -1.55 -9.02 -1.58
N ILE A 155 -0.74 -9.80 -0.87
CA ILE A 155 0.41 -10.48 -1.47
C ILE A 155 -0.05 -11.63 -2.39
N GLU A 156 -1.02 -12.43 -1.94
CA GLU A 156 -1.62 -13.51 -2.74
C GLU A 156 -2.29 -13.00 -4.02
N ALA A 157 -2.97 -11.85 -3.98
CA ALA A 157 -3.60 -11.25 -5.15
C ALA A 157 -2.60 -10.88 -6.27
N SER A 158 -1.30 -10.79 -5.96
CA SER A 158 -0.23 -10.54 -6.92
C SER A 158 0.57 -11.80 -7.29
N ARG A 159 0.11 -13.00 -6.87
CA ARG A 159 0.80 -14.26 -7.12
C ARG A 159 1.01 -14.54 -8.60
N ASP A 160 0.01 -14.37 -9.44
CA ASP A 160 0.18 -14.73 -10.86
C ASP A 160 0.86 -13.64 -11.69
N MET A 161 1.07 -12.45 -11.13
CA MET A 161 1.69 -11.33 -11.84
C MET A 161 3.16 -11.61 -12.18
N THR A 162 3.56 -11.25 -13.41
CA THR A 162 4.96 -11.30 -13.85
C THR A 162 5.85 -10.36 -13.04
N VAL A 163 5.34 -9.18 -12.68
CA VAL A 163 6.01 -8.22 -11.79
C VAL A 163 5.07 -7.89 -10.63
N PRO A 164 5.49 -8.07 -9.36
CA PRO A 164 4.65 -7.83 -8.21
C PRO A 164 4.57 -6.32 -7.92
N LEU A 165 3.70 -5.61 -8.66
CA LEU A 165 3.56 -4.14 -8.54
C LEU A 165 3.31 -3.68 -7.10
N THR A 166 2.64 -4.50 -6.29
CA THR A 166 2.41 -4.28 -4.85
C THR A 166 3.70 -4.02 -4.08
N LEU A 167 4.83 -4.65 -4.44
CA LEU A 167 6.13 -4.43 -3.80
C LEU A 167 6.98 -3.37 -4.51
N CYS A 168 6.68 -3.08 -5.78
CA CYS A 168 7.47 -2.16 -6.60
C CYS A 168 7.01 -0.71 -6.47
N LEU A 169 5.76 -0.49 -6.06
CA LEU A 169 5.12 0.82 -6.01
C LEU A 169 4.90 1.25 -4.56
N HIS A 170 5.22 2.51 -4.27
CA HIS A 170 4.89 3.15 -3.02
C HIS A 170 3.88 4.28 -3.27
N PRO A 171 2.58 4.02 -3.02
CA PRO A 171 1.54 5.00 -3.25
C PRO A 171 1.51 6.06 -2.14
N ILE A 172 1.68 7.32 -2.52
CA ILE A 172 1.57 8.48 -1.63
C ILE A 172 0.29 9.24 -1.98
N PRO A 173 -0.71 9.28 -1.08
CA PRO A 173 -1.90 10.10 -1.30
C PRO A 173 -1.54 11.59 -1.35
N ILE A 174 -2.15 12.33 -2.28
CA ILE A 174 -2.05 13.79 -2.37
C ILE A 174 -3.43 14.41 -2.17
N ALA A 175 -3.52 15.46 -1.36
CA ALA A 175 -4.76 16.22 -1.22
C ALA A 175 -4.87 17.28 -2.33
N ALA A 176 -6.09 17.57 -2.79
CA ALA A 176 -6.33 18.76 -3.58
C ALA A 176 -6.02 20.02 -2.74
N PRO A 177 -5.29 21.01 -3.27
CA PRO A 177 -4.84 22.18 -2.51
C PRO A 177 -6.00 23.02 -1.92
N ASP A 178 -7.18 22.94 -2.52
CA ASP A 178 -8.35 23.75 -2.18
C ASP A 178 -9.41 23.02 -1.34
N VAL A 179 -9.18 21.76 -0.94
CA VAL A 179 -10.17 21.01 -0.15
C VAL A 179 -9.83 21.09 1.33
N PRO A 180 -10.69 21.74 2.15
CA PRO A 180 -10.50 21.74 3.59
C PRO A 180 -10.56 20.30 4.11
N VAL A 181 -9.55 19.90 4.89
CA VAL A 181 -9.55 18.63 5.62
C VAL A 181 -10.65 18.71 6.68
N ILE A 182 -11.82 18.16 6.38
CA ILE A 182 -12.90 18.01 7.35
C ILE A 182 -12.63 16.71 8.11
N SER A 183 -12.50 16.75 9.44
CA SER A 183 -12.32 15.55 10.25
C SER A 183 -13.41 14.52 9.94
N GLY A 184 -13.00 13.34 9.45
CA GLY A 184 -13.88 12.20 9.18
C GLY A 184 -14.28 12.01 7.71
N VAL A 185 -13.99 12.94 6.80
CA VAL A 185 -14.18 12.77 5.35
C VAL A 185 -12.84 13.00 4.67
N LEU A 186 -12.25 11.94 4.10
CA LEU A 186 -11.04 12.10 3.30
C LEU A 186 -11.38 13.00 2.09
N PRO A 187 -10.60 14.07 1.83
CA PRO A 187 -10.80 14.89 0.63
C PRO A 187 -10.68 13.99 -0.63
N PRO A 188 -11.13 14.43 -1.82
CA PRO A 188 -10.73 13.76 -3.06
C PRO A 188 -9.20 13.71 -3.09
N LEU A 189 -8.66 12.50 -2.94
CA LEU A 189 -7.24 12.24 -2.88
C LEU A 189 -6.76 11.85 -4.27
N GLY A 190 -5.69 12.47 -4.72
CA GLY A 190 -4.87 11.93 -5.79
C GLY A 190 -3.86 10.94 -5.21
N ILE A 191 -3.05 10.34 -6.07
CA ILE A 191 -2.03 9.38 -5.67
C ILE A 191 -0.79 9.61 -6.52
N VAL A 192 0.37 9.72 -5.89
CA VAL A 192 1.68 9.60 -6.56
C VAL A 192 2.15 8.17 -6.36
N ALA A 193 2.42 7.44 -7.44
CA ALA A 193 2.99 6.10 -7.36
C ALA A 193 4.51 6.17 -7.46
N LEU A 194 5.22 6.32 -6.34
CA LEU A 194 6.68 6.25 -6.36
C LEU A 194 7.14 4.86 -6.81
N GLY A 195 8.22 4.78 -7.57
CA GLY A 195 8.73 3.54 -8.17
C GLY A 195 8.15 3.23 -9.55
N SER A 196 7.13 3.99 -9.98
CA SER A 196 6.58 3.90 -11.35
C SER A 196 7.60 4.29 -12.42
N GLU A 197 8.59 5.12 -12.10
CA GLU A 197 9.65 5.54 -13.00
C GLU A 197 10.46 4.37 -13.55
N ARG A 198 10.49 3.24 -12.84
CA ARG A 198 11.16 2.02 -13.29
C ARG A 198 10.44 1.31 -14.44
N PHE A 199 9.18 1.68 -14.68
CA PHE A 199 8.32 1.08 -15.70
C PHE A 199 8.05 2.01 -16.87
N CYS A 200 7.96 3.32 -16.63
CA CYS A 200 7.58 4.31 -17.66
C CYS A 200 8.48 5.57 -17.67
N ASP A 201 9.67 5.50 -17.06
CA ASP A 201 10.69 6.56 -16.97
C ASP A 201 10.25 7.86 -16.26
N LYS A 202 8.99 7.93 -15.82
CA LYS A 202 8.35 9.09 -15.21
C LYS A 202 7.50 8.70 -14.01
N LEU A 203 7.28 9.66 -13.12
CA LEU A 203 6.38 9.49 -11.99
C LEU A 203 4.93 9.44 -12.48
N LEU A 204 4.23 8.35 -12.21
CA LEU A 204 2.81 8.21 -12.47
C LEU A 204 2.00 8.82 -11.31
N VAL A 205 1.08 9.71 -11.65
CA VAL A 205 0.25 10.47 -10.70
C VAL A 205 -1.21 10.34 -11.09
N LEU A 206 -2.05 9.81 -10.22
CA LEU A 206 -3.49 10.00 -10.30
C LEU A 206 -3.84 11.37 -9.73
N ALA A 207 -4.45 12.22 -10.55
CA ALA A 207 -4.92 13.53 -10.12
C ALA A 207 -6.01 13.38 -9.03
N PRO A 208 -6.13 14.35 -8.10
CA PRO A 208 -7.21 14.37 -7.14
C PRO A 208 -8.57 14.19 -7.80
N SER A 209 -9.32 13.20 -7.35
CA SER A 209 -10.57 12.79 -7.98
C SER A 209 -11.56 12.26 -6.93
N PRO A 210 -12.87 12.19 -7.26
CA PRO A 210 -13.86 11.62 -6.35
C PRO A 210 -13.77 10.09 -6.22
N LEU A 211 -12.85 9.42 -6.94
CA LEU A 211 -12.71 7.97 -6.80
C LEU A 211 -12.28 7.61 -5.37
N PRO A 212 -12.86 6.55 -4.79
CA PRO A 212 -12.32 5.93 -3.60
C PRO A 212 -10.84 5.58 -3.80
N LEU A 213 -10.00 5.84 -2.79
CA LEU A 213 -8.55 5.63 -2.86
C LEU A 213 -8.18 4.21 -3.31
N ARG A 214 -8.91 3.17 -2.84
CA ARG A 214 -8.71 1.78 -3.26
C ARG A 214 -8.91 1.58 -4.76
N GLU A 215 -9.92 2.23 -5.35
CA GLU A 215 -10.18 2.15 -6.79
C GLU A 215 -9.12 2.92 -7.59
N GLY A 216 -8.69 4.08 -7.09
CA GLY A 216 -7.58 4.83 -7.66
C GLY A 216 -6.27 4.03 -7.70
N LEU A 217 -5.94 3.31 -6.62
CA LEU A 217 -4.77 2.41 -6.59
C LEU A 217 -4.90 1.27 -7.59
N ALA A 218 -6.08 0.64 -7.65
CA ALA A 218 -6.33 -0.45 -8.58
C ALA A 218 -6.22 0.03 -10.04
N LEU A 219 -6.68 1.25 -10.33
CA LEU A 219 -6.53 1.87 -11.65
C LEU A 219 -5.06 2.12 -11.99
N LEU A 220 -4.28 2.73 -11.09
CA LEU A 220 -2.85 2.97 -11.33
C LEU A 220 -2.07 1.68 -11.53
N ALA A 221 -2.34 0.67 -10.68
CA ALA A 221 -1.71 -0.65 -10.82
C ALA A 221 -2.08 -1.30 -12.16
N ARG A 222 -3.34 -1.19 -12.61
CA ARG A 222 -3.78 -1.68 -13.92
C ARG A 222 -3.07 -0.96 -15.06
N LEU A 223 -3.00 0.38 -15.04
CA LEU A 223 -2.32 1.16 -16.08
C LEU A 223 -0.84 0.80 -16.18
N LEU A 224 -0.14 0.70 -15.04
CA LEU A 224 1.28 0.33 -15.03
C LEU A 224 1.50 -1.10 -15.51
N ARG A 225 0.64 -2.04 -15.11
CA ARG A 225 0.72 -3.42 -15.58
C ARG A 225 0.51 -3.50 -17.09
N ASP A 226 -0.54 -2.85 -17.59
CA ASP A 226 -0.88 -2.88 -19.01
C ASP A 226 0.21 -2.18 -19.84
N HIS A 227 0.84 -1.13 -19.30
CA HIS A 227 2.01 -0.48 -19.89
C HIS A 227 3.25 -1.39 -19.92
N ALA A 228 3.63 -1.95 -18.78
CA ALA A 228 4.78 -2.85 -18.67
C ALA A 228 4.61 -4.12 -19.50
N GLY A 229 3.37 -4.56 -19.72
CA GLY A 229 3.03 -5.70 -20.58
C GLY A 229 2.93 -5.34 -22.07
N ASN A 230 3.22 -4.10 -22.48
CA ASN A 230 3.03 -3.59 -23.84
C ASN A 230 1.59 -3.75 -24.37
N ILE A 231 0.60 -3.79 -23.47
CA ILE A 231 -0.82 -3.85 -23.81
C ILE A 231 -1.34 -2.44 -24.09
N ARG A 232 -0.85 -1.44 -23.35
CA ARG A 232 -1.33 -0.05 -23.43
C ARG A 232 -0.19 0.96 -23.27
N ALA A 233 0.06 1.76 -24.30
CA ALA A 233 1.01 2.85 -24.21
C ALA A 233 0.41 3.99 -23.36
N LEU A 234 1.20 4.59 -22.48
CA LEU A 234 0.81 5.78 -21.72
C LEU A 234 1.39 7.01 -22.42
N GLU A 235 0.82 7.36 -23.57
CA GLU A 235 1.26 8.52 -24.35
C GLU A 235 0.50 9.79 -23.93
N ASP A 236 1.14 10.95 -24.12
CA ASP A 236 0.50 12.23 -23.88
C ASP A 236 -0.75 12.41 -24.76
N GLY A 237 -1.87 12.76 -24.15
CA GLY A 237 -3.16 12.90 -24.84
C GLY A 237 -3.95 11.58 -25.01
N SER A 238 -3.43 10.45 -24.53
CA SER A 238 -4.17 9.17 -24.61
C SER A 238 -5.47 9.22 -23.81
N GLN A 239 -6.52 8.63 -24.37
CA GLN A 239 -7.81 8.46 -23.73
C GLN A 239 -8.25 6.99 -23.74
N PHE A 240 -8.83 6.55 -22.63
CA PHE A 240 -9.17 5.17 -22.36
C PHE A 240 -10.59 5.07 -21.79
N ASP A 241 -11.57 4.92 -22.66
CA ASP A 241 -12.99 4.90 -22.29
C ASP A 241 -13.40 3.61 -21.56
N ASP A 242 -12.60 2.55 -21.68
CA ASP A 242 -12.83 1.26 -21.02
C ASP A 242 -12.30 1.20 -19.57
N LEU A 243 -11.68 2.29 -19.11
CA LEU A 243 -11.08 2.40 -17.78
C LEU A 243 -11.82 3.45 -16.93
N GLY A 244 -12.18 3.06 -15.70
CA GLY A 244 -12.79 3.96 -14.73
C GLY A 244 -14.20 4.44 -15.08
N HIS A 245 -14.82 5.20 -14.17
CA HIS A 245 -16.11 5.83 -14.42
C HIS A 245 -15.91 7.12 -15.22
N GLY A 246 -16.32 7.11 -16.49
CA GLY A 246 -16.20 8.28 -17.39
C GLY A 246 -14.93 8.31 -18.25
N GLY A 247 -14.13 7.24 -18.23
CA GLY A 247 -12.89 7.17 -18.99
C GLY A 247 -11.68 7.74 -18.24
N VAL A 248 -10.49 7.41 -18.74
CA VAL A 248 -9.21 7.90 -18.22
C VAL A 248 -8.49 8.69 -19.29
N PHE A 249 -7.90 9.83 -18.90
CA PHE A 249 -7.05 10.64 -19.76
C PHE A 249 -5.62 10.70 -19.22
N VAL A 250 -4.64 10.70 -20.12
CA VAL A 250 -3.21 10.74 -19.82
C VAL A 250 -2.59 12.05 -20.29
N ARG A 251 -1.84 12.72 -19.42
CA ARG A 251 -1.06 13.90 -19.77
C ARG A 251 0.36 13.86 -19.25
N HIS A 252 1.31 14.30 -20.03
CA HIS A 252 2.71 14.38 -19.62
C HIS A 252 3.04 15.78 -19.09
N GLY A 253 3.43 15.84 -17.83
CA GLY A 253 3.97 17.05 -17.21
C GLY A 253 5.44 17.27 -17.59
N ALA A 254 5.84 18.54 -17.62
CA ALA A 254 7.25 18.91 -17.77
C ALA A 254 8.09 18.47 -16.55
N PRO A 255 9.41 18.30 -16.73
CA PRO A 255 10.35 18.14 -15.62
C PRO A 255 10.23 19.20 -14.53
N ASP A 256 10.38 18.77 -13.27
CA ASP A 256 10.45 19.63 -12.09
C ASP A 256 11.45 19.08 -11.06
N GLU A 257 11.71 19.84 -9.98
CA GLU A 257 12.67 19.44 -8.93
C GLU A 257 12.35 18.09 -8.27
N GLY A 258 11.07 17.71 -8.18
CA GLY A 258 10.63 16.44 -7.60
C GLY A 258 10.43 15.33 -8.64
N ALA A 259 10.51 15.66 -9.93
CA ALA A 259 10.29 14.74 -11.05
C ALA A 259 11.16 15.17 -12.25
N PRO A 260 12.47 14.86 -12.26
CA PRO A 260 13.40 15.38 -13.27
C PRO A 260 13.12 14.91 -14.70
N ASN A 261 12.40 13.79 -14.86
CA ASN A 261 11.94 13.30 -16.17
C ASN A 261 10.51 13.75 -16.49
N GLY A 262 9.89 14.54 -15.61
CA GLY A 262 8.48 14.90 -15.65
C GLY A 262 7.57 13.82 -15.05
N ARG A 263 6.27 14.02 -15.24
CA ARG A 263 5.20 13.20 -14.63
C ARG A 263 4.26 12.68 -15.72
N ILE A 264 3.67 11.52 -15.50
CA ILE A 264 2.50 11.04 -16.25
C ILE A 264 1.31 11.25 -15.33
N ILE A 265 0.39 12.12 -15.73
CA ILE A 265 -0.75 12.54 -14.94
C ILE A 265 -1.99 11.88 -15.52
N VAL A 266 -2.66 11.09 -14.68
CA VAL A 266 -3.85 10.31 -14.97
C VAL A 266 -5.03 11.05 -14.36
N GLY A 267 -6.01 11.40 -15.18
CA GLY A 267 -7.25 12.04 -14.77
C GLY A 267 -8.45 11.21 -15.21
N LEU A 268 -9.60 11.52 -14.64
CA LEU A 268 -10.85 10.79 -14.87
C LEU A 268 -11.90 11.70 -15.49
N GLY A 269 -12.71 11.15 -16.39
CA GLY A 269 -13.79 11.89 -17.03
C GLY A 269 -13.30 13.04 -17.92
N ASP A 270 -14.15 14.04 -18.07
CA ASP A 270 -13.81 15.30 -18.73
C ASP A 270 -12.80 16.07 -17.86
N TRP A 271 -11.55 16.11 -18.31
CA TRP A 271 -10.42 16.66 -17.57
C TRP A 271 -10.68 18.08 -17.03
N PRO A 272 -10.58 18.35 -15.71
CA PRO A 272 -10.70 19.71 -15.18
C PRO A 272 -9.43 20.54 -15.43
N ASP A 273 -9.57 21.86 -15.52
CA ASP A 273 -8.56 22.85 -15.88
C ASP A 273 -7.11 22.56 -15.46
N ALA A 274 -6.17 22.91 -16.34
CA ALA A 274 -4.74 22.56 -16.29
C ALA A 274 -3.98 22.88 -14.97
N GLY A 275 -4.56 23.68 -14.07
CA GLY A 275 -3.97 24.08 -12.79
C GLY A 275 -3.89 22.97 -11.72
N ILE A 276 -4.77 21.96 -11.74
CA ILE A 276 -4.79 20.90 -10.71
C ILE A 276 -3.55 20.00 -10.79
N ALA A 277 -2.98 19.84 -11.98
CA ALA A 277 -1.78 19.07 -12.24
C ALA A 277 -0.47 19.73 -11.79
N GLN A 278 -0.50 21.01 -11.45
CA GLN A 278 0.63 21.73 -10.86
C GLN A 278 0.65 21.58 -9.34
N ALA A 279 -0.27 20.80 -8.74
CA ALA A 279 -0.23 20.47 -7.33
C ALA A 279 1.15 19.88 -7.02
N ARG A 280 1.97 20.69 -6.35
CA ARG A 280 3.26 20.27 -5.82
C ARG A 280 2.97 19.01 -4.99
N PRO A 281 3.71 17.91 -5.18
CA PRO A 281 3.65 16.85 -4.18
C PRO A 281 3.92 17.53 -2.84
N LEU A 282 3.16 17.19 -1.81
CA LEU A 282 3.52 17.56 -0.44
C LEU A 282 5.01 17.26 -0.32
N SER A 283 5.81 18.27 0.03
CA SER A 283 7.21 18.01 0.31
C SER A 283 7.25 16.88 1.33
N LEU A 284 8.27 16.02 1.31
CA LEU A 284 8.49 15.08 2.43
C LEU A 284 8.52 15.83 3.78
N SER A 285 8.89 17.12 3.75
CA SER A 285 8.80 18.07 4.87
C SER A 285 7.37 18.38 5.34
N ASP A 286 6.39 18.34 4.44
CA ASP A 286 4.97 18.64 4.70
C ASP A 286 4.20 17.40 5.19
N MET A 287 4.81 16.22 5.12
CA MET A 287 4.25 14.93 5.54
C MET A 287 4.74 14.46 6.91
N ALA A 288 5.65 15.21 7.56
CA ALA A 288 5.98 14.96 8.96
C ALA A 288 4.75 15.30 9.81
N PRO A 289 4.18 14.36 10.58
CA PRO A 289 3.29 14.76 11.65
C PRO A 289 4.14 15.56 12.62
N ASP A 290 3.85 16.86 12.77
CA ASP A 290 4.28 17.65 13.92
C ASP A 290 3.65 17.03 15.18
N ALA A 291 4.24 15.91 15.62
CA ALA A 291 4.00 15.29 16.90
C ALA A 291 4.68 16.14 17.98
N MET A 292 4.29 17.41 18.10
CA MET A 292 4.47 18.30 19.26
C MET A 292 4.13 19.75 18.88
N LYS A 293 2.83 20.07 18.80
CA LYS A 293 2.25 21.36 19.24
C LYS A 293 0.76 21.36 18.94
N ALA A 294 -0.03 20.79 19.86
CA ALA A 294 -1.39 21.26 20.06
C ALA A 294 -1.32 22.73 20.52
N SER A 295 -1.29 23.65 19.55
CA SER A 295 -1.49 25.08 19.80
C SER A 295 -2.95 25.37 19.51
N ALA A 296 -3.61 26.01 20.49
CA ALA A 296 -5.00 26.42 20.50
C ALA A 296 -5.48 27.07 19.17
N PRO A 297 -6.79 27.00 18.85
CA PRO A 297 -7.32 27.42 17.56
C PRO A 297 -6.97 28.88 17.29
N ARG A 298 -6.21 29.13 16.21
CA ARG A 298 -6.07 30.47 15.64
C ARG A 298 -7.41 30.86 15.03
N GLU A 299 -7.95 31.97 15.51
CA GLU A 299 -9.14 32.60 14.93
C GLU A 299 -8.95 32.80 13.42
N LEU A 300 -9.91 32.29 12.64
CA LEU A 300 -9.94 32.47 11.19
C LEU A 300 -10.06 33.96 10.86
N PRO A 301 -9.31 34.49 9.88
CA PRO A 301 -9.41 35.88 9.49
C PRO A 301 -10.86 36.18 9.00
N PRO A 302 -11.44 37.34 9.36
CA PRO A 302 -12.85 37.67 9.11
C PRO A 302 -13.25 37.65 7.62
N SER A 303 -12.27 37.76 6.71
CA SER A 303 -12.47 37.61 5.26
C SER A 303 -12.77 36.18 4.81
N MET A 304 -12.30 35.15 5.53
CA MET A 304 -12.60 33.75 5.22
C MET A 304 -13.95 33.31 5.80
N MET A 305 -14.32 33.81 6.99
CA MET A 305 -15.62 33.53 7.60
C MET A 305 -16.76 34.05 6.72
N SER A 306 -16.61 35.24 6.13
CA SER A 306 -17.61 35.82 5.22
C SER A 306 -17.73 35.09 3.86
N ARG A 307 -16.65 34.47 3.36
CA ARG A 307 -16.69 33.62 2.16
C ARG A 307 -17.29 32.24 2.43
N ALA A 308 -16.93 31.61 3.54
CA ALA A 308 -17.51 30.33 3.97
C ALA A 308 -19.01 30.45 4.23
N MET A 309 -19.46 31.56 4.84
CA MET A 309 -20.88 31.82 5.08
C MET A 309 -21.67 32.05 3.79
N ARG A 310 -21.08 32.72 2.79
CA ARG A 310 -21.71 32.88 1.45
C ARG A 310 -21.81 31.57 0.67
N LEU A 311 -20.79 30.71 0.77
CA LEU A 311 -20.82 29.38 0.14
C LEU A 311 -21.85 28.46 0.79
N ALA A 312 -21.95 28.47 2.12
CA ALA A 312 -22.95 27.70 2.87
C ALA A 312 -24.40 28.15 2.62
N LEU A 313 -24.61 29.43 2.30
CA LEU A 313 -25.93 30.00 1.97
C LEU A 313 -26.25 29.96 0.47
N SER A 314 -25.35 29.47 -0.36
CA SER A 314 -25.63 29.26 -1.79
C SER A 314 -26.53 28.04 -1.99
N PRO A 315 -27.36 28.00 -3.06
CA PRO A 315 -28.21 26.83 -3.35
C PRO A 315 -27.43 25.52 -3.45
N ASN A 316 -26.22 25.58 -4.02
CA ASN A 316 -25.32 24.43 -4.14
C ASN A 316 -24.72 24.03 -2.78
N GLY A 317 -24.35 25.00 -1.94
CA GLY A 317 -23.86 24.74 -0.58
C GLY A 317 -24.93 24.13 0.32
N LEU A 318 -26.18 24.59 0.24
CA LEU A 318 -27.31 23.99 0.94
C LEU A 318 -27.59 22.56 0.48
N THR A 319 -27.42 22.28 -0.82
CA THR A 319 -27.58 20.93 -1.37
C THR A 319 -26.50 19.98 -0.85
N VAL A 320 -25.24 20.45 -0.78
CA VAL A 320 -24.13 19.67 -0.20
C VAL A 320 -24.33 19.43 1.29
N ILE A 321 -24.75 20.45 2.04
CA ILE A 321 -25.07 20.32 3.48
C ILE A 321 -26.21 19.32 3.69
N ALA A 322 -27.28 19.41 2.88
CA ALA A 322 -28.40 18.48 2.96
C ALA A 322 -27.98 17.03 2.63
N ALA A 323 -27.15 16.84 1.60
CA ALA A 323 -26.62 15.53 1.23
C ALA A 323 -25.72 14.95 2.34
N LEU A 324 -24.91 15.79 2.98
CA LEU A 324 -24.02 15.39 4.08
C LEU A 324 -24.82 15.00 5.33
N VAL A 325 -25.85 15.78 5.67
CA VAL A 325 -26.76 15.47 6.78
C VAL A 325 -27.52 14.16 6.51
N LEU A 326 -28.01 13.96 5.29
CA LEU A 326 -28.70 12.75 4.87
C LEU A 326 -27.77 11.52 4.95
N TYR A 327 -26.52 11.67 4.49
CA TYR A 327 -25.51 10.61 4.55
C TYR A 327 -25.15 10.24 5.99
N LEU A 328 -24.95 11.23 6.86
CA LEU A 328 -24.65 11.01 8.29
C LEU A 328 -25.82 10.37 9.03
N THR A 329 -27.06 10.79 8.74
CA THR A 329 -28.24 10.14 9.33
C THR A 329 -28.44 8.71 8.84
N PHE A 330 -28.25 8.44 7.55
CA PHE A 330 -28.30 7.06 7.03
C PHE A 330 -27.20 6.18 7.62
N SER A 331 -25.98 6.71 7.75
CA SER A 331 -24.85 5.97 8.33
C SER A 331 -25.09 5.63 9.80
N HIS A 332 -25.70 6.55 10.56
CA HIS A 332 -26.02 6.32 11.96
C HIS A 332 -27.18 5.33 12.14
N VAL A 333 -28.20 5.39 11.27
CA VAL A 333 -29.30 4.41 11.25
C VAL A 333 -28.79 3.02 10.86
N ALA A 334 -27.89 2.92 9.86
CA ALA A 334 -27.30 1.66 9.44
C ALA A 334 -26.42 1.04 10.53
N ALA A 335 -25.62 1.85 11.24
CA ALA A 335 -24.81 1.40 12.37
C ALA A 335 -25.68 0.83 13.51
N ASN A 336 -26.72 1.57 13.91
CA ASN A 336 -27.65 1.14 14.96
C ASN A 336 -28.47 -0.10 14.54
N TRP A 337 -28.81 -0.22 13.25
CA TRP A 337 -29.51 -1.39 12.73
C TRP A 337 -28.63 -2.64 12.73
N MET A 338 -27.34 -2.51 12.35
CA MET A 338 -26.36 -3.60 12.40
C MET A 338 -26.07 -4.05 13.84
N GLU A 339 -26.02 -3.11 14.79
CA GLU A 339 -25.84 -3.42 16.21
C GLU A 339 -27.06 -4.15 16.79
N GLY A 340 -28.28 -3.75 16.41
CA GLY A 340 -29.51 -4.45 16.79
C GLY A 340 -29.65 -5.87 16.20
N GLN A 341 -29.12 -6.11 14.98
CA GLN A 341 -29.06 -7.46 14.39
C GLN A 341 -28.05 -8.36 15.12
N SER A 342 -26.92 -7.79 15.56
CA SER A 342 -25.89 -8.51 16.33
C SER A 342 -26.42 -9.01 17.68
N ASP A 343 -27.23 -8.20 18.36
CA ASP A 343 -27.84 -8.58 19.65
C ASP A 343 -28.99 -9.58 19.49
N LEU A 344 -29.77 -9.50 18.41
CA LEU A 344 -30.76 -10.52 18.05
C LEU A 344 -30.09 -11.88 17.79
N ILE A 345 -28.97 -11.90 17.06
CA ILE A 345 -28.19 -13.12 16.79
C ILE A 345 -27.61 -13.68 18.09
N ARG A 346 -27.04 -12.85 18.98
CA ARG A 346 -26.54 -13.29 20.30
C ARG A 346 -27.64 -13.83 21.21
N SER A 347 -28.83 -13.23 21.20
CA SER A 347 -29.97 -13.73 21.98
C SER A 347 -30.49 -15.08 21.46
N SER A 348 -30.45 -15.30 20.14
CA SER A 348 -30.85 -16.57 19.51
C SER A 348 -29.86 -17.71 19.76
N LEU A 349 -28.57 -17.38 19.96
CA LEU A 349 -27.50 -18.35 20.23
C LEU A 349 -27.31 -18.64 21.74
N GLY A 350 -27.96 -17.89 22.63
CA GLY A 350 -27.89 -18.07 24.09
C GLY A 350 -29.00 -18.93 24.70
N ALA A 351 -29.97 -19.40 23.90
CA ALA A 351 -31.16 -20.11 24.38
C ALA A 351 -31.21 -21.59 23.98
N THR A 352 -30.12 -22.34 24.19
CA THR A 352 -30.16 -23.81 24.22
C THR A 352 -29.67 -24.30 25.57
N GLY A 353 -30.62 -24.63 26.43
CA GLY A 353 -30.39 -25.15 27.77
C GLY A 353 -29.61 -26.46 27.76
N LEU A 354 -28.66 -26.56 28.68
CA LEU A 354 -28.06 -27.82 29.08
C LEU A 354 -29.01 -28.54 30.05
N PRO A 355 -29.30 -29.85 29.87
CA PRO A 355 -30.08 -30.60 30.83
C PRO A 355 -29.23 -30.85 32.09
N LYS A 356 -29.83 -30.64 33.26
CA LYS A 356 -29.24 -31.07 34.54
C LYS A 356 -29.27 -32.59 34.60
N SER A 357 -28.09 -33.21 34.59
CA SER A 357 -27.91 -34.61 34.97
C SER A 357 -28.05 -34.74 36.48
N ASN A 358 -28.96 -35.61 36.93
CA ASN A 358 -28.87 -36.25 38.25
C ASN A 358 -27.81 -37.33 38.23
#